data_AF-A0A4Q0PLH4-F1
#
_entry.id   AF-A0A4Q0PLH4-F1
#
_cell.length_a   1.000
_cell.length_b   1.000
_cell.length_c   1.000
_cell.angle_alpha   90.00
_cell.angle_beta   90.00
_cell.angle_gamma   90.00
#
_symmetry.space_group_name_H-M   'P 1'
#
loop_
_entity.id
_entity.type
_entity.pdbx_description
1 polymer ?
#
loop_
_entity_poly.entity_id
_entity_poly.type
_entity_poly.pdbx_seq_one_letter_code
_entity_poly.pdbx_strand_id
1 'polypeptide(L)'
;MKRLVICSLVLLFLSCSQSTTKSPSEIAKVVASSFFSKDESALKKHTTSEGYASLITVQNMMPDSDKDIEVEILDEAIDGEIAWVKYSTTYDGKTGIFKLTKENGQWKVTSKGPREKGPF
;
A
#
# COMPACT_ATOMS: atom_id res chain seq x y z
N MET A 1 25.28 15.24 -56.38
CA MET A 1 24.87 14.15 -55.46
C MET A 1 25.95 13.95 -54.39
N LYS A 2 25.62 14.23 -53.12
CA LYS A 2 25.97 13.48 -51.89
C LYS A 2 25.65 14.37 -50.69
N ARG A 3 24.63 13.95 -49.92
CA ARG A 3 24.00 14.72 -48.83
C ARG A 3 24.85 14.59 -47.56
N LEU A 4 25.16 15.72 -46.94
CA LEU A 4 25.47 15.83 -45.51
C LEU A 4 24.15 16.06 -44.77
N VAL A 5 23.73 15.16 -43.89
CA VAL A 5 22.94 15.52 -42.70
C VAL A 5 23.28 14.54 -41.59
N ILE A 6 23.91 15.09 -40.56
CA ILE A 6 24.11 14.54 -39.23
C ILE A 6 22.73 14.44 -38.56
N CYS A 7 22.28 13.23 -38.23
CA CYS A 7 21.22 13.01 -37.24
C CYS A 7 21.90 12.35 -36.03
N SER A 8 22.62 13.10 -35.18
CA SER A 8 22.05 13.72 -33.97
C SER A 8 21.05 12.77 -33.30
N LEU A 9 21.54 11.77 -32.55
CA LEU A 9 21.81 11.86 -31.12
C LEU A 9 20.67 12.45 -30.28
N VAL A 10 19.40 12.18 -30.60
CA VAL A 10 18.28 12.33 -29.67
C VAL A 10 17.18 11.32 -30.00
N LEU A 11 17.31 10.08 -29.54
CA LEU A 11 16.14 9.31 -29.12
C LEU A 11 16.39 8.88 -27.69
N LEU A 12 16.12 9.87 -26.84
CA LEU A 12 16.06 9.82 -25.39
C LEU A 12 15.46 8.50 -24.91
N PHE A 13 16.21 7.88 -24.00
CA PHE A 13 15.79 6.98 -22.93
C PHE A 13 14.27 6.85 -22.76
N LEU A 14 13.62 6.00 -23.55
CA LEU A 14 12.42 5.30 -23.12
C LEU A 14 12.85 4.12 -22.23
N SER A 15 13.62 4.41 -21.19
CA SER A 15 13.60 3.57 -20.00
C SER A 15 12.26 3.85 -19.35
N CYS A 16 11.21 3.21 -19.88
CA CYS A 16 10.03 2.92 -19.10
C CYS A 16 10.53 1.96 -18.01
N SER A 17 11.13 2.50 -16.94
CA SER A 17 11.27 1.75 -15.71
C SER A 17 9.85 1.63 -15.20
N GLN A 18 9.17 0.61 -15.72
CA GLN A 18 7.93 0.12 -15.18
C GLN A 18 8.27 -0.40 -13.79
N SER A 19 8.44 0.52 -12.85
CA SER A 19 8.32 0.22 -11.44
C SER A 19 6.91 -0.31 -11.33
N THR A 20 6.77 -1.63 -11.24
CA THR A 20 5.49 -2.30 -11.04
C THR A 20 5.02 -1.90 -9.64
N THR A 21 4.42 -0.71 -9.56
CA THR A 21 3.82 -0.20 -8.33
C THR A 21 2.67 -1.13 -8.00
N LYS A 22 2.77 -1.80 -6.85
CA LYS A 22 1.71 -2.69 -6.35
C LYS A 22 0.40 -1.92 -6.24
N SER A 23 -0.71 -2.57 -6.55
CA SER A 23 -2.06 -2.03 -6.37
C SER A 23 -2.35 -1.72 -4.88
N PRO A 24 -3.36 -0.88 -4.57
CA PRO A 24 -3.75 -0.62 -3.20
C PRO A 24 -4.12 -1.90 -2.45
N SER A 25 -4.87 -2.81 -3.08
CA SER A 25 -5.23 -4.12 -2.52
C SER A 25 -4.02 -4.99 -2.18
N GLU A 26 -3.01 -5.03 -3.06
CA GLU A 26 -1.77 -5.76 -2.77
C GLU A 26 -1.01 -5.14 -1.60
N ILE A 27 -0.95 -3.81 -1.51
CA ILE A 27 -0.32 -3.12 -0.37
C ILE A 27 -1.11 -3.36 0.92
N ALA A 28 -2.43 -3.27 0.88
CA ALA A 28 -3.31 -3.53 2.01
C ALA A 28 -3.13 -4.96 2.53
N LYS A 29 -3.05 -5.95 1.63
CA LYS A 29 -2.80 -7.35 2.01
C LYS A 29 -1.45 -7.52 2.68
N VAL A 30 -0.39 -6.90 2.15
CA VAL A 30 0.95 -6.92 2.78
C VAL A 30 0.89 -6.30 4.17
N VAL A 31 0.33 -5.09 4.31
CA VAL A 31 0.27 -4.38 5.60
C VAL A 31 -0.54 -5.15 6.63
N ALA A 32 -1.71 -5.69 6.27
CA ALA A 32 -2.51 -6.53 7.18
C ALA A 32 -1.71 -7.77 7.62
N SER A 33 -1.09 -8.49 6.67
CA SER A 33 -0.32 -9.69 7.00
C SER A 33 0.85 -9.36 7.94
N SER A 34 1.62 -8.32 7.62
CA SER A 34 2.74 -7.83 8.43
C SER A 34 2.32 -7.33 9.81
N PHE A 35 1.10 -6.79 9.93
CA PHE A 35 0.55 -6.38 11.20
C PHE A 35 0.33 -7.57 12.15
N PHE A 36 -0.20 -8.69 11.66
CA PHE A 36 -0.38 -9.87 12.51
C PHE A 36 0.92 -10.66 12.72
N SER A 37 1.83 -10.67 11.75
CA SER A 37 3.13 -11.36 11.86
C SER A 37 4.22 -10.53 12.56
N LYS A 38 3.89 -9.33 13.06
CA LYS A 38 4.82 -8.39 13.70
C LYS A 38 6.05 -8.02 12.84
N ASP A 39 5.88 -7.97 11.52
CA ASP A 39 6.93 -7.50 10.59
C ASP A 39 6.96 -5.97 10.51
N GLU A 40 7.63 -5.35 11.47
CA GLU A 40 7.78 -3.89 11.52
C GLU A 40 8.50 -3.30 10.30
N SER A 41 9.39 -4.06 9.66
CA SER A 41 10.15 -3.59 8.50
C SER A 41 9.23 -3.41 7.30
N ALA A 42 8.39 -4.40 7.03
CA ALA A 42 7.37 -4.32 5.99
C ALA A 42 6.33 -3.24 6.31
N LEU A 43 5.92 -3.10 7.57
CA LEU A 43 5.03 -2.03 7.99
C LEU A 43 5.63 -0.64 7.69
N LYS A 44 6.87 -0.36 8.09
CA LYS A 44 7.55 0.93 7.79
C LYS A 44 7.64 1.20 6.30
N LYS A 45 7.89 0.16 5.49
CA LYS A 45 8.04 0.30 4.04
C LYS A 45 6.72 0.64 3.33
N HIS A 46 5.62 0.03 3.78
CA HIS A 46 4.33 0.06 3.10
C HIS A 46 3.29 0.98 3.73
N THR A 47 3.70 1.77 4.72
CA THR A 47 2.86 2.77 5.39
C THR A 47 3.51 4.15 5.32
N THR A 48 2.67 5.18 5.43
CA THR A 48 3.13 6.54 5.77
C THR A 48 3.62 6.56 7.22
N SER A 49 4.42 7.57 7.62
CA SER A 49 4.89 7.66 9.01
C SER A 49 3.74 7.71 10.03
N GLU A 50 2.64 8.38 9.69
CA GLU A 50 1.44 8.44 10.54
C GLU A 50 0.71 7.08 10.59
N GLY A 51 0.55 6.44 9.43
CA GLY A 51 -0.02 5.08 9.35
C GLY A 51 0.77 4.07 10.17
N TYR A 52 2.11 4.11 10.08
CA TYR A 52 2.99 3.26 10.87
C TYR A 52 2.78 3.44 12.37
N ALA A 53 2.81 4.69 12.85
CA ALA A 53 2.66 5.00 14.28
C ALA A 53 1.31 4.54 14.82
N SER A 54 0.24 4.71 14.04
CA SER A 54 -1.09 4.23 14.42
C SER A 54 -1.15 2.70 14.49
N LEU A 55 -0.57 1.99 13.52
CA LEU A 55 -0.58 0.53 13.48
C LEU A 55 0.23 -0.08 14.61
N ILE A 56 1.47 0.38 14.84
CA ILE A 56 2.32 -0.16 15.91
C ILE A 56 1.73 0.05 17.29
N THR A 57 1.07 1.18 17.52
CA THR A 57 0.38 1.43 18.80
C THR A 57 -0.65 0.32 19.08
N VAL A 58 -1.44 -0.06 18.08
CA VAL A 58 -2.44 -1.14 18.22
C VAL A 58 -1.76 -2.51 18.31
N GLN A 59 -0.79 -2.79 17.43
CA GLN A 59 -0.05 -4.06 17.39
C GLN A 59 0.60 -4.39 18.74
N ASN A 60 1.20 -3.39 19.41
CA ASN A 60 1.86 -3.56 20.70
C ASN A 60 0.89 -3.87 21.85
N MET A 61 -0.40 -3.58 21.69
CA MET A 61 -1.43 -3.95 22.66
C MET A 61 -2.03 -5.34 22.39
N MET A 62 -1.67 -5.97 21.27
CA MET A 62 -2.18 -7.28 20.90
C MET A 62 -1.33 -8.41 21.48
N PRO A 63 -1.95 -9.49 21.97
CA PRO A 63 -1.23 -10.68 22.37
C PRO A 63 -0.55 -11.30 21.15
N ASP A 64 0.54 -12.03 21.39
CA ASP A 64 1.15 -12.87 20.36
C ASP A 64 0.14 -13.92 19.87
N SER A 65 0.21 -14.24 18.58
CA SER A 65 -0.63 -15.26 17.95
C SER A 65 0.29 -16.27 17.26
N ASP A 66 0.18 -17.54 17.67
CA ASP A 66 0.86 -18.66 17.01
C ASP A 66 0.11 -19.15 15.76
N LYS A 67 -1.02 -18.52 15.43
CA LYS A 67 -1.82 -18.87 14.25
C LYS A 67 -1.36 -18.07 13.04
N ASP A 68 -1.23 -18.77 11.92
CA ASP A 68 -1.12 -18.15 10.60
C ASP A 68 -2.42 -17.39 10.30
N ILE A 69 -2.32 -16.06 10.23
CA ILE A 69 -3.47 -15.20 9.93
C ILE A 69 -3.59 -15.05 8.42
N GLU A 70 -4.71 -15.48 7.88
CA GLU A 70 -5.05 -15.29 6.47
C GLU A 70 -5.74 -13.93 6.30
N VAL A 71 -5.40 -13.25 5.21
CA VAL A 71 -5.97 -11.95 4.84
C VAL A 71 -6.65 -12.07 3.48
N GLU A 72 -7.92 -11.71 3.44
CA GLU A 72 -8.73 -11.64 2.23
C GLU A 72 -9.13 -10.19 1.94
N ILE A 73 -9.02 -9.80 0.67
CA ILE A 73 -9.48 -8.49 0.18
C ILE A 73 -10.94 -8.64 -0.26
N LEU A 74 -11.80 -7.79 0.28
CA LEU A 74 -13.24 -7.84 0.05
C LEU A 74 -13.71 -6.81 -0.98
N ASP A 75 -13.15 -5.60 -0.91
CA ASP A 75 -13.53 -4.51 -1.81
C ASP A 75 -12.43 -3.45 -1.90
N GLU A 76 -12.39 -2.73 -3.02
CA GLU A 76 -11.45 -1.64 -3.29
C GLU A 76 -12.16 -0.49 -4.01
N ALA A 77 -11.91 0.73 -3.52
CA ALA A 77 -12.36 1.95 -4.17
C ALA A 77 -11.19 2.93 -4.28
N ILE A 78 -10.92 3.41 -5.49
CA ILE A 78 -9.84 4.35 -5.79
C ILE A 78 -10.45 5.68 -6.25
N ASP A 79 -10.02 6.77 -5.62
CA ASP A 79 -10.35 8.15 -5.99
C ASP A 79 -9.07 8.97 -6.10
N GLY A 80 -8.57 9.08 -7.33
CA GLY A 80 -7.31 9.77 -7.63
C GLY A 80 -6.11 9.17 -6.90
N GLU A 81 -5.57 9.91 -5.93
CA GLU A 81 -4.41 9.52 -5.12
C GLU A 81 -4.78 8.91 -3.77
N ILE A 82 -6.06 8.66 -3.53
CA ILE A 82 -6.58 8.00 -2.34
C ILE A 82 -7.20 6.66 -2.75
N ALA A 83 -7.01 5.64 -1.92
CA ALA A 83 -7.71 4.37 -2.06
C ALA A 83 -8.25 3.90 -0.71
N TRP A 84 -9.35 3.17 -0.76
CA TRP A 84 -9.97 2.52 0.39
C TRP A 84 -10.06 1.04 0.09
N VAL A 85 -9.50 0.21 0.97
CA VAL A 85 -9.51 -1.25 0.83
C VAL A 85 -10.19 -1.86 2.05
N LYS A 86 -11.27 -2.60 1.81
CA LYS A 86 -11.95 -3.41 2.82
C LYS A 86 -11.34 -4.81 2.78
N TYR A 87 -10.99 -5.34 3.95
CA TYR A 87 -10.39 -6.67 4.08
C TYR A 87 -10.98 -7.41 5.28
N SER A 88 -10.83 -8.73 5.32
CA SER A 88 -11.13 -9.58 6.47
C SER A 88 -9.88 -10.35 6.88
N THR A 89 -9.88 -10.84 8.13
CA THR A 89 -8.81 -11.70 8.63
C THR A 89 -9.37 -12.86 9.44
N THR A 90 -8.64 -13.96 9.47
CA THR A 90 -8.99 -15.12 10.32
C THR A 90 -8.68 -14.89 11.81
N TYR A 91 -8.08 -13.75 12.18
CA TYR A 91 -7.74 -13.44 13.58
C TYR A 91 -8.98 -13.31 14.47
N ASP A 92 -9.95 -12.49 14.06
CA ASP A 92 -11.20 -12.28 14.80
C ASP A 92 -12.46 -12.36 13.92
N GLY A 93 -12.31 -12.64 12.63
CA GLY A 93 -13.40 -12.72 11.67
C GLY A 93 -14.06 -11.37 11.34
N LYS A 94 -13.51 -10.26 11.83
CA LYS A 94 -14.03 -8.92 11.55
C LYS A 94 -13.41 -8.34 10.28
N THR A 95 -14.13 -7.40 9.70
CA THR A 95 -13.65 -6.63 8.56
C THR A 95 -12.89 -5.39 9.02
N GLY A 96 -11.69 -5.18 8.46
CA GLY A 96 -10.94 -3.94 8.57
C GLY A 96 -11.10 -3.08 7.32
N ILE A 97 -10.77 -1.80 7.44
CA ILE A 97 -10.70 -0.87 6.31
C ILE A 97 -9.38 -0.12 6.40
N PHE A 98 -8.57 -0.20 5.35
CA PHE A 98 -7.42 0.67 5.17
C PHE A 98 -7.75 1.83 4.25
N LYS A 99 -7.24 2.99 4.63
CA LYS A 99 -7.04 4.13 3.73
C LYS A 99 -5.60 4.09 3.24
N LEU A 100 -5.40 4.29 1.95
CA LEU A 100 -4.10 4.42 1.33
C LEU A 100 -3.99 5.77 0.63
N THR A 101 -2.78 6.31 0.60
CA THR A 101 -2.41 7.48 -0.20
C THR A 101 -1.22 7.14 -1.08
N LYS A 102 -1.03 7.89 -2.17
CA LYS A 102 0.08 7.72 -3.08
C LYS A 102 1.23 8.67 -2.72
N GLU A 103 2.35 8.15 -2.24
CA GLU A 103 3.59 8.91 -2.00
C GLU A 103 4.64 8.51 -3.02
N ASN A 104 5.18 9.47 -3.78
CA ASN A 104 6.23 9.23 -4.79
C ASN A 104 5.85 8.11 -5.77
N GLY A 105 4.58 8.07 -6.18
CA GLY A 105 4.04 7.07 -7.10
C GLY A 105 3.73 5.71 -6.47
N GLN A 106 3.97 5.51 -5.17
CA GLN A 106 3.73 4.25 -4.47
C GLN A 106 2.57 4.38 -3.49
N TRP A 107 1.69 3.39 -3.49
CA TRP A 107 0.61 3.29 -2.50
C TRP A 107 1.16 2.95 -1.13
N LYS A 108 0.66 3.64 -0.11
CA LYS A 108 0.99 3.41 1.29
C LYS A 108 -0.23 3.53 2.17
N VAL A 109 -0.37 2.63 3.13
CA VAL A 109 -1.41 2.74 4.16
C VAL A 109 -1.14 3.95 5.05
N THR A 110 -2.19 4.71 5.33
CA THR A 110 -2.12 5.90 6.18
C THR A 110 -3.19 5.83 7.27
N SER A 111 -3.08 6.72 8.26
CA SER A 111 -4.09 6.83 9.30
C SER A 111 -5.40 7.35 8.70
N LYS A 112 -6.50 6.94 9.31
CA LYS A 112 -7.82 7.49 9.01
C LYS A 112 -8.11 8.63 9.97
N GLY A 113 -8.54 9.78 9.46
CA GLY A 113 -8.97 10.88 10.33
C GLY A 113 -10.16 10.48 11.21
N PRO A 114 -10.33 11.03 12.43
CA PRO A 114 -11.37 10.63 13.39
C PRO A 114 -12.82 10.69 12.87
N ARG A 115 -13.07 11.48 11.82
CA ARG A 115 -14.40 11.67 11.20
C ARG A 115 -14.40 11.42 9.70
N GLU A 116 -13.30 10.89 9.18
CA GLU A 116 -13.19 10.61 7.76
C GLU A 116 -14.11 9.45 7.41
N LYS A 117 -14.83 9.55 6.29
CA LYS A 117 -15.70 8.47 5.80
C LYS A 117 -15.08 7.90 4.53
N GLY A 118 -15.05 6.58 4.46
CA GLY A 118 -14.72 5.87 3.23
C GLY A 118 -15.98 5.64 2.39
N PRO A 119 -15.82 5.03 1.21
CA PRO A 119 -16.92 4.74 0.29
C PRO A 119 -17.77 3.52 0.70
N PHE A 120 -17.47 2.90 1.86
CA PHE A 120 -18.16 1.73 2.40
C PHE A 120 -18.67 1.97 3.82
#